data_AF-A0AAD5Y0F8-F1
#
_entry.id   AF-A0AAD5Y0F8-F1
#
_cell.length_a   1.000
_cell.length_b   1.000
_cell.length_c   1.000
_cell.angle_alpha   90.00
_cell.angle_beta   90.00
_cell.angle_gamma   90.00
#
_symmetry.space_group_name_H-M   'P 1'
#
loop_
_entity.id
_entity.type
_entity.pdbx_description
1 polymer ?
#
loop_
_entity_poly.entity_id
_entity_poly.type
_entity_poly.pdbx_seq_one_letter_code
_entity_poly.pdbx_strand_id
1 'polypeptide(L)'
;MENNISIPKEYNYDALTLHGNTYHISSTGIHPGSKKHQNIIKELIVESRNSTDYDVTKLYQDLDRAKKEIQEESSDEESEEENVEYFDLKRKWNAGPQIKQYEYNNRIYQSTMKAKVLWFELFVDLIYAGAMRKVGTLLDFDLISFGMYVLVIIPFIFHWEEFVHLNNWVYQKGVLRKVFNALVLGVVILMTVCVKYAFDPDPDVNTSGIFLGCHIISILMIELYILYAMCNSVPYRTTEMLYSPIIRGIQAVFYLSVNVFKPGYDGGITNQIIIWACGMLFEFLSRLGLDYWRSKYSKIHPVTNIRHYHERIGGFVVLIFGELILSLLTDFSKQHSYKFFVYVFIFFLIAMNIFFLYFRLETSQFFVHALENDSKFWKVLWKFSHIPFYVALVAFAGCIETFLEIFEEDTVIQDLYTYNATLVGHNIEHTLNYSIVSNSTAASVTRGLQVTYCGSFAIIYFLLGIMALAHQEIVREDKKPLIRKTFRITHRGILAAAWVGACFIQDQHKEGWMYAGLVSSTFSIIFEELGRHSYSSKVRVVNKSTSALFPIKSRDSLKEQVVIEGVAPVTMIVKTSD
;
A
#
# COMPACT_ATOMS: atom_id res chain seq x y z
N MET A 1 -57.90 71.92 8.45
CA MET A 1 -56.95 72.01 9.58
C MET A 1 -55.80 71.08 9.26
N GLU A 2 -54.74 71.64 8.70
CA GLU A 2 -53.44 70.97 8.51
C GLU A 2 -52.75 70.88 9.87
N ASN A 3 -52.37 69.67 10.29
CA ASN A 3 -51.41 69.49 11.38
C ASN A 3 -50.18 68.79 10.80
N ASN A 4 -49.15 69.58 10.55
CA ASN A 4 -47.80 69.11 10.26
C ASN A 4 -47.20 68.50 11.53
N ILE A 5 -47.03 67.18 11.54
CA ILE A 5 -46.22 66.48 12.54
C ILE A 5 -44.79 66.41 11.99
N SER A 6 -43.88 67.17 12.60
CA SER A 6 -42.44 67.08 12.30
C SER A 6 -41.82 65.89 13.04
N ILE A 7 -41.26 64.94 12.30
CA ILE A 7 -40.51 63.78 12.84
C ILE A 7 -39.06 64.22 13.12
N PRO A 8 -38.43 63.82 14.25
CA PRO A 8 -37.04 64.14 14.55
C PRO A 8 -36.06 63.49 13.56
N LYS A 9 -35.05 64.24 13.11
CA LYS A 9 -34.05 63.85 12.09
C LYS A 9 -33.04 62.75 12.51
N GLU A 10 -33.11 62.23 13.73
CA GLU A 10 -32.11 61.25 14.24
C GLU A 10 -32.42 59.79 13.89
N TYR A 11 -33.55 59.52 13.24
CA TYR A 11 -33.91 58.17 12.80
C TYR A 11 -33.97 58.10 11.27
N ASN A 12 -32.82 57.88 10.63
CA ASN A 12 -32.77 57.64 9.20
C ASN A 12 -33.20 56.20 8.89
N TYR A 13 -34.50 55.96 8.77
CA TYR A 13 -35.05 54.69 8.29
C TYR A 13 -35.24 54.76 6.78
N ASP A 14 -34.20 54.40 6.01
CA ASP A 14 -34.27 54.33 4.54
C ASP A 14 -35.27 53.27 4.00
N ALA A 15 -35.92 52.49 4.89
CA ALA A 15 -36.82 51.40 4.52
C ALA A 15 -38.32 51.75 4.57
N LEU A 16 -38.71 52.95 5.03
CA LEU A 16 -40.11 53.35 5.21
C LEU A 16 -40.43 54.62 4.41
N THR A 17 -41.00 54.45 3.22
CA THR A 17 -41.48 55.56 2.39
C THR A 17 -42.99 55.66 2.44
N LEU A 18 -43.49 56.86 2.73
CA LEU A 18 -44.92 57.17 2.75
C LEU A 18 -45.40 57.49 1.33
N HIS A 19 -46.31 56.69 0.78
CA HIS A 19 -46.98 57.00 -0.48
C HIS A 19 -48.49 56.98 -0.29
N GLY A 20 -49.08 58.17 -0.16
CA GLY A 20 -50.49 58.34 0.21
C GLY A 20 -50.77 57.93 1.67
N ASN A 21 -51.98 57.45 1.96
CA ASN A 21 -52.37 56.96 3.30
C ASN A 21 -51.84 55.54 3.60
N THR A 22 -50.78 55.10 2.92
CA THR A 22 -50.25 53.74 3.00
C THR A 22 -48.73 53.75 3.14
N TYR A 23 -48.23 53.08 4.16
CA TYR A 23 -46.81 52.87 4.40
C TYR A 23 -46.32 51.67 3.58
N HIS A 24 -45.23 51.85 2.83
CA HIS A 24 -44.54 50.75 2.14
C HIS A 24 -43.18 50.49 2.81
N ILE A 25 -42.95 49.24 3.23
CA ILE A 25 -41.68 48.78 3.79
C ILE A 25 -40.88 48.12 2.65
N SER A 26 -39.69 48.62 2.36
CA SER A 26 -38.77 47.99 1.42
C SER A 26 -38.13 46.75 2.05
N SER A 27 -38.23 45.60 1.38
CA SER A 27 -37.68 44.31 1.86
C SER A 27 -36.15 44.20 1.74
N THR A 28 -35.44 45.26 1.33
CA THR A 28 -34.02 45.19 0.96
C THR A 28 -33.04 45.26 2.15
N GLY A 29 -33.51 45.21 3.40
CA GLY A 29 -32.65 45.33 4.60
C GLY A 29 -32.79 44.21 5.65
N ILE A 30 -33.53 43.12 5.40
CA ILE A 30 -33.81 42.09 6.41
C ILE A 30 -32.95 40.85 6.14
N HIS A 31 -32.03 40.53 7.05
CA HIS A 31 -31.17 39.35 6.97
C HIS A 31 -32.00 38.04 7.03
N PRO A 32 -31.59 36.93 6.36
CA PRO A 32 -32.47 35.79 6.08
C PRO A 32 -32.75 34.82 7.24
N GLY A 33 -32.39 35.14 8.49
CA GLY A 33 -32.10 34.15 9.53
C GLY A 33 -33.27 33.32 10.11
N SER A 34 -34.50 33.84 10.25
CA SER A 34 -35.54 33.06 10.94
C SER A 34 -36.94 33.32 10.40
N LYS A 35 -37.49 32.33 9.69
CA LYS A 35 -38.88 32.34 9.16
C LYS A 35 -39.93 32.58 10.26
N LYS A 36 -39.64 32.15 11.50
CA LYS A 36 -40.51 32.32 12.67
C LYS A 36 -40.69 33.81 13.00
N HIS A 37 -39.60 34.57 13.01
CA HIS A 37 -39.62 36.00 13.34
C HIS A 37 -40.16 36.89 12.22
N GLN A 38 -39.93 36.50 10.96
CA GLN A 38 -40.59 37.17 9.83
C GLN A 38 -42.12 37.05 9.90
N ASN A 39 -42.63 35.95 10.46
CA ASN A 39 -44.08 35.78 10.64
C ASN A 39 -44.60 36.64 11.80
N ILE A 40 -43.89 36.73 12.92
CA ILE A 40 -44.25 37.60 14.05
C ILE A 40 -44.30 39.07 13.62
N ILE A 41 -43.28 39.54 12.89
CA ILE A 41 -43.25 40.93 12.37
C ILE A 41 -44.40 41.16 11.37
N LYS A 42 -44.69 40.19 10.49
CA LYS A 42 -45.82 40.28 9.56
C LYS A 42 -47.16 40.30 10.29
N GLU A 43 -47.33 39.50 11.34
CA GLU A 43 -48.55 39.48 12.16
C GLU A 43 -48.75 40.80 12.91
N LEU A 44 -47.71 41.35 13.53
CA LEU A 44 -47.77 42.66 14.20
C LEU A 44 -48.10 43.80 13.22
N ILE A 45 -47.55 43.75 12.00
CA ILE A 45 -47.88 44.72 10.94
C ILE A 45 -49.34 44.58 10.51
N VAL A 46 -49.84 43.36 10.32
CA VAL A 46 -51.24 43.10 9.93
C VAL A 46 -52.20 43.54 11.04
N GLU A 47 -51.86 43.28 12.31
CA GLU A 47 -52.65 43.67 13.46
C GLU A 47 -52.73 45.20 13.62
N SER A 48 -51.61 45.89 13.43
CA SER A 48 -51.57 47.37 13.45
C SER A 48 -52.42 48.00 12.34
N ARG A 49 -52.52 47.34 11.18
CA ARG A 49 -53.25 47.84 10.01
C ARG A 49 -54.77 47.73 10.17
N ASN A 50 -55.24 46.79 10.99
CA ASN A 50 -56.66 46.50 11.18
C ASN A 50 -57.27 47.23 12.39
N SER A 51 -56.48 47.89 13.23
CA SER A 51 -56.98 48.68 14.35
C SER A 51 -57.04 50.17 14.01
N THR A 52 -58.20 50.79 14.23
CA THR A 52 -58.42 52.22 14.02
C THR A 52 -57.86 53.12 15.13
N ASP A 53 -57.36 52.53 16.22
CA ASP A 53 -56.88 53.24 17.41
C ASP A 53 -55.63 52.54 17.99
N TYR A 54 -54.69 52.18 17.12
CA TYR A 54 -53.48 51.48 17.54
C TYR A 54 -52.40 52.47 17.98
N ASP A 55 -51.99 52.38 19.25
CA ASP A 55 -50.91 53.18 19.83
C ASP A 55 -49.57 52.84 19.16
N VAL A 56 -49.11 53.76 18.31
CA VAL A 56 -47.86 53.64 17.55
C VAL A 56 -46.67 53.46 18.49
N THR A 57 -46.69 54.04 19.69
CA THR A 57 -45.60 53.89 20.67
C THR A 57 -45.49 52.45 21.17
N LYS A 58 -46.62 51.77 21.35
CA LYS A 58 -46.65 50.35 21.73
C LYS A 58 -46.10 49.44 20.63
N LEU A 59 -46.44 49.71 19.36
CA LEU A 59 -45.90 48.98 18.21
C LEU A 59 -44.37 49.07 18.13
N TYR A 60 -43.80 50.26 18.37
CA TYR A 60 -42.34 50.42 18.40
C TYR A 60 -41.68 49.67 19.55
N GLN A 61 -42.29 49.66 20.74
CA GLN A 61 -41.79 48.89 21.89
C GLN A 61 -41.83 47.38 21.63
N ASP A 62 -42.89 46.88 21.00
CA ASP A 62 -43.03 45.46 20.65
C ASP A 62 -42.05 45.06 19.53
N LEU A 63 -41.80 45.95 18.56
CA LEU A 63 -40.76 45.75 17.53
C LEU A 63 -39.34 45.75 18.11
N ASP A 64 -39.03 46.63 19.06
CA ASP A 64 -37.71 46.67 19.70
C ASP A 64 -37.49 45.46 20.62
N ARG A 65 -38.54 45.01 21.32
CA ARG A 65 -38.51 43.75 22.08
C ARG A 65 -38.25 42.56 21.16
N ALA A 66 -39.00 42.44 20.06
CA ALA A 66 -38.81 41.36 19.09
C ALA A 66 -37.40 41.39 18.48
N LYS A 67 -36.84 42.57 18.20
CA LYS A 67 -35.44 42.69 17.73
C LYS A 67 -34.42 42.22 18.76
N LYS A 68 -34.60 42.56 20.04
CA LYS A 68 -33.71 42.07 21.11
C LYS A 68 -33.79 40.56 21.28
N GLU A 69 -34.99 39.99 21.25
CA GLU A 69 -35.19 38.54 21.32
C GLU A 69 -34.52 37.83 20.13
N ILE A 70 -34.64 38.37 18.92
CA ILE A 70 -33.94 37.85 17.73
C ILE A 70 -32.42 37.93 17.89
N GLN A 71 -31.91 39.03 18.47
CA GLN A 71 -30.48 39.24 18.62
C GLN A 71 -29.88 38.30 19.68
N GLU A 72 -30.59 38.06 20.78
CA GLU A 72 -30.23 37.08 21.82
C GLU A 72 -30.30 35.64 21.28
N GLU A 73 -31.37 35.25 20.58
CA GLU A 73 -31.50 33.91 19.99
C GLU A 73 -30.44 33.67 18.89
N SER A 74 -30.08 34.70 18.11
CA SER A 74 -28.99 34.59 17.12
C SER A 74 -27.61 34.43 17.75
N SER A 75 -27.35 35.08 18.90
CA SER A 75 -26.09 34.91 19.62
C SER A 75 -26.01 33.54 20.31
N ASP A 76 -27.15 33.02 20.78
CA ASP A 76 -27.23 31.69 21.35
C ASP A 76 -27.05 30.61 20.27
N GLU A 77 -27.66 30.76 19.08
CA GLU A 77 -27.48 29.87 17.93
C GLU A 77 -26.03 29.89 17.39
N GLU A 78 -25.37 31.05 17.26
CA GLU A 78 -23.94 31.12 16.88
C GLU A 78 -23.06 30.43 17.93
N SER A 79 -23.35 30.61 19.22
CA SER A 79 -22.61 29.95 20.29
C SER A 79 -22.84 28.43 20.32
N GLU A 80 -24.04 27.96 19.97
CA GLU A 80 -24.35 26.53 19.85
C GLU A 80 -23.71 25.91 18.61
N GLU A 81 -23.72 26.57 17.45
CA GLU A 81 -23.03 26.10 16.25
C GLU A 81 -21.51 26.04 16.46
N GLU A 82 -20.91 27.08 17.05
CA GLU A 82 -19.47 27.11 17.34
C GLU A 82 -19.09 26.04 18.38
N ASN A 83 -19.96 25.80 19.37
CA ASN A 83 -19.79 24.68 20.29
C ASN A 83 -19.95 23.32 19.59
N VAL A 84 -20.93 23.13 18.71
CA VAL A 84 -21.14 21.86 17.97
C VAL A 84 -19.96 21.59 17.04
N GLU A 85 -19.42 22.60 16.35
CA GLU A 85 -18.21 22.47 15.53
C GLU A 85 -16.98 22.17 16.39
N TYR A 86 -16.79 22.86 17.51
CA TYR A 86 -15.72 22.58 18.46
C TYR A 86 -15.83 21.17 19.05
N PHE A 87 -17.03 20.72 19.42
CA PHE A 87 -17.27 19.37 19.93
C PHE A 87 -17.04 18.31 18.85
N ASP A 88 -17.39 18.57 17.59
CA ASP A 88 -17.12 17.66 16.48
C ASP A 88 -15.63 17.63 16.12
N LEU A 89 -14.91 18.76 16.18
CA LEU A 89 -13.46 18.83 16.05
C LEU A 89 -12.75 18.09 17.19
N LYS A 90 -13.16 18.33 18.44
CA LYS A 90 -12.62 17.63 19.62
C LYS A 90 -12.92 16.13 19.55
N ARG A 91 -14.09 15.72 19.06
CA ARG A 91 -14.43 14.32 18.82
C ARG A 91 -13.64 13.72 17.66
N LYS A 92 -13.37 14.48 16.59
CA LYS A 92 -12.51 14.09 15.46
C LYS A 92 -11.03 13.98 15.86
N TRP A 93 -10.57 14.78 16.83
CA TRP A 93 -9.22 14.71 17.38
C TRP A 93 -9.08 13.60 18.44
N ASN A 94 -10.09 13.41 19.28
CA ASN A 94 -10.09 12.44 20.38
C ASN A 94 -10.74 11.10 20.04
N ALA A 95 -11.14 10.88 18.79
CA ALA A 95 -11.51 9.55 18.32
C ALA A 95 -10.26 8.68 18.41
N GLY A 96 -10.13 7.97 19.53
CA GLY A 96 -9.03 7.07 19.78
C GLY A 96 -8.96 6.02 18.66
N PRO A 97 -7.76 5.45 18.43
CA PRO A 97 -7.64 4.29 17.57
C PRO A 97 -8.61 3.19 18.00
N GLN A 98 -9.23 2.53 17.03
CA GLN A 98 -10.17 1.43 17.19
C GLN A 98 -9.64 0.19 16.48
N ILE A 99 -9.74 -0.98 17.11
CA ILE A 99 -9.41 -2.24 16.44
C ILE A 99 -10.50 -2.61 15.43
N LYS A 100 -10.12 -2.87 14.18
CA LYS A 100 -11.03 -3.22 13.08
C LYS A 100 -11.66 -4.60 13.27
N GLN A 101 -10.85 -5.56 13.69
CA GLN A 101 -11.22 -6.97 13.81
C GLN A 101 -10.34 -7.65 14.86
N TYR A 102 -10.95 -8.46 15.72
CA TYR A 102 -10.25 -9.31 16.66
C TYR A 102 -10.97 -10.66 16.81
N GLU A 103 -10.24 -11.67 17.26
CA GLU A 103 -10.78 -12.98 17.59
C GLU A 103 -10.85 -13.13 19.10
N TYR A 104 -11.97 -13.67 19.57
CA TYR A 104 -12.19 -14.03 20.96
C TYR A 104 -12.95 -15.35 21.02
N ASN A 105 -12.41 -16.35 21.71
CA ASN A 105 -12.99 -17.69 21.85
C ASN A 105 -13.41 -18.30 20.50
N ASN A 106 -12.51 -18.30 19.51
CA ASN A 106 -12.74 -18.80 18.15
C ASN A 106 -13.89 -18.11 17.39
N ARG A 107 -14.28 -16.90 17.79
CA ARG A 107 -15.23 -16.06 17.07
C ARG A 107 -14.57 -14.76 16.63
N ILE A 108 -14.83 -14.38 15.39
CA ILE A 108 -14.30 -13.14 14.82
C ILE A 108 -15.33 -12.03 15.02
N TYR A 109 -14.90 -10.99 15.72
CA TYR A 109 -15.65 -9.76 15.91
C TYR A 109 -15.12 -8.72 14.91
N GLN A 110 -15.99 -8.23 14.04
CA GLN A 110 -15.64 -7.27 13.01
C GLN A 110 -16.43 -5.98 13.19
N SER A 111 -15.75 -4.85 13.05
CA SER A 111 -16.40 -3.55 12.94
C SER A 111 -17.28 -3.48 11.68
N THR A 112 -18.37 -2.73 11.74
CA THR A 112 -19.31 -2.56 10.61
C THR A 112 -18.73 -1.78 9.43
N MET A 113 -17.53 -1.19 9.58
CA MET A 113 -16.91 -0.41 8.51
C MET A 113 -16.40 -1.34 7.40
N LYS A 114 -16.88 -1.11 6.18
CA LYS A 114 -16.43 -1.84 4.99
C LYS A 114 -14.92 -1.65 4.82
N ALA A 115 -14.18 -2.76 4.82
CA ALA A 115 -12.78 -2.80 4.42
C ALA A 115 -12.69 -2.46 2.92
N LYS A 116 -12.39 -1.21 2.60
CA LYS A 116 -11.95 -0.79 1.27
C LYS A 116 -10.51 -0.32 1.39
N VAL A 117 -9.68 -0.68 0.41
CA VAL A 117 -8.36 -0.10 0.26
C VAL A 117 -8.50 1.41 0.11
N LEU A 118 -7.87 2.15 1.01
CA LEU A 118 -7.86 3.60 0.91
C LEU A 118 -6.77 4.01 -0.08
N TRP A 119 -7.04 5.04 -0.89
CA TRP A 119 -6.06 5.64 -1.79
C TRP A 119 -4.72 5.97 -1.10
N PHE A 120 -4.79 6.38 0.16
CA PHE A 120 -3.62 6.63 0.99
C PHE A 120 -2.76 5.39 1.19
N GLU A 121 -3.37 4.22 1.40
CA GLU A 121 -2.61 2.99 1.61
C GLU A 121 -1.87 2.59 0.32
N LEU A 122 -2.48 2.79 -0.86
CA LEU A 122 -1.84 2.57 -2.16
C LEU A 122 -0.69 3.57 -2.42
N PHE A 123 -0.87 4.83 -2.01
CA PHE A 123 0.20 5.82 -2.06
C PHE A 123 1.41 5.40 -1.19
N VAL A 124 1.15 4.84 0.00
CA VAL A 124 2.22 4.29 0.83
C VAL A 124 2.94 3.14 0.13
N ASP A 125 2.20 2.21 -0.47
CA ASP A 125 2.80 1.10 -1.21
C ASP A 125 3.74 1.60 -2.33
N LEU A 126 3.36 2.67 -3.02
CA LEU A 126 4.17 3.29 -4.06
C LEU A 126 5.50 3.84 -3.50
N ILE A 127 5.49 4.44 -2.31
CA ILE A 127 6.71 4.90 -1.65
C ILE A 127 7.66 3.72 -1.37
N TYR A 128 7.14 2.58 -0.90
CA TYR A 128 7.96 1.39 -0.68
C TYR A 128 8.47 0.78 -1.97
N ALA A 129 7.66 0.75 -3.03
CA ALA A 129 8.10 0.27 -4.35
C ALA A 129 9.26 1.13 -4.88
N GLY A 130 9.14 2.45 -4.82
CA GLY A 130 10.23 3.37 -5.18
C GLY A 130 11.46 3.24 -4.29
N ALA A 131 11.28 3.01 -2.98
CA ALA A 131 12.39 2.71 -2.07
C ALA A 131 13.12 1.41 -2.48
N MET A 132 12.40 0.35 -2.82
CA MET A 132 12.99 -0.91 -3.29
C MET A 132 13.68 -0.76 -4.64
N ARG A 133 13.15 0.03 -5.58
CA ARG A 133 13.87 0.40 -6.81
C ARG A 133 15.23 1.01 -6.48
N LYS A 134 15.29 1.91 -5.51
CA LYS A 134 16.56 2.51 -5.07
C LYS A 134 17.53 1.48 -4.50
N VAL A 135 17.05 0.45 -3.81
CA VAL A 135 17.90 -0.66 -3.34
C VAL A 135 18.47 -1.48 -4.50
N GLY A 136 17.73 -1.59 -5.61
CA GLY A 136 18.21 -2.22 -6.84
C GLY A 136 19.53 -1.62 -7.37
N THR A 137 19.85 -0.36 -7.06
CA THR A 137 21.13 0.26 -7.47
C THR A 137 22.36 -0.28 -6.74
N LEU A 138 22.18 -1.15 -5.73
CA LEU A 138 23.27 -1.86 -5.07
C LEU A 138 23.70 -3.13 -5.82
N LEU A 139 22.99 -3.51 -6.89
CA LEU A 139 23.33 -4.69 -7.68
C LEU A 139 24.51 -4.39 -8.60
N ASP A 140 25.72 -4.72 -8.14
CA ASP A 140 26.94 -4.74 -8.97
C ASP A 140 27.21 -6.14 -9.57
N PHE A 141 26.21 -7.01 -9.50
CA PHE A 141 26.18 -8.35 -10.09
C PHE A 141 27.23 -9.36 -9.60
N ASP A 142 27.98 -9.08 -8.53
CA ASP A 142 28.75 -10.07 -7.81
C ASP A 142 27.97 -10.65 -6.60
N LEU A 143 28.48 -11.75 -6.03
CA LEU A 143 27.82 -12.44 -4.92
C LEU A 143 27.76 -11.59 -3.64
N ILE A 144 28.77 -10.77 -3.39
CA ILE A 144 28.84 -9.95 -2.17
C ILE A 144 27.85 -8.79 -2.29
N SER A 145 27.84 -8.08 -3.43
CA SER A 145 26.85 -7.01 -3.65
C SER A 145 25.43 -7.54 -3.68
N PHE A 146 25.19 -8.75 -4.21
CA PHE A 146 23.87 -9.38 -4.10
C PHE A 146 23.50 -9.66 -2.63
N GLY A 147 24.44 -10.12 -1.80
CA GLY A 147 24.23 -10.27 -0.37
C GLY A 147 23.89 -8.96 0.34
N MET A 148 24.61 -7.88 0.01
CA MET A 148 24.33 -6.53 0.51
C MET A 148 22.96 -6.02 0.07
N TYR A 149 22.61 -6.22 -1.20
CA TYR A 149 21.28 -5.92 -1.74
C TYR A 149 20.17 -6.63 -0.94
N VAL A 150 20.33 -7.95 -0.69
CA VAL A 150 19.38 -8.73 0.11
C VAL A 150 19.28 -8.18 1.54
N LEU A 151 20.42 -7.79 2.15
CA LEU A 151 20.45 -7.24 3.49
C LEU A 151 19.70 -5.91 3.62
N VAL A 152 19.68 -5.09 2.58
CA VAL A 152 19.04 -3.77 2.57
C VAL A 152 17.57 -3.84 2.17
N ILE A 153 17.20 -4.72 1.23
CA ILE A 153 15.83 -4.80 0.72
C ILE A 153 14.87 -5.44 1.73
N ILE A 154 15.32 -6.46 2.49
CA ILE A 154 14.47 -7.18 3.43
C ILE A 154 13.91 -6.27 4.54
N PRO A 155 14.69 -5.36 5.17
CA PRO A 155 14.16 -4.37 6.11
C PRO A 155 13.02 -3.52 5.54
N PHE A 156 13.07 -3.14 4.25
CA PHE A 156 11.95 -2.43 3.61
C PHE A 156 10.72 -3.32 3.46
N ILE A 157 10.89 -4.58 3.03
CA ILE A 157 9.77 -5.54 2.88
C ILE A 157 9.10 -5.79 4.24
N PHE A 158 9.90 -6.05 5.27
CA PHE A 158 9.42 -6.27 6.63
C PHE A 158 8.75 -5.04 7.23
N HIS A 159 9.30 -3.85 7.01
CA HIS A 159 8.70 -2.61 7.48
C HIS A 159 7.38 -2.30 6.74
N TRP A 160 7.32 -2.54 5.43
CA TRP A 160 6.08 -2.46 4.65
C TRP A 160 5.01 -3.41 5.19
N GLU A 161 5.36 -4.68 5.45
CA GLU A 161 4.41 -5.65 6.01
C GLU A 161 3.86 -5.20 7.37
N GLU A 162 4.71 -4.66 8.26
CA GLU A 162 4.25 -4.12 9.54
C GLU A 162 3.29 -2.95 9.36
N PHE A 163 3.56 -2.06 8.41
CA PHE A 163 2.67 -0.97 8.10
C PHE A 163 1.32 -1.47 7.55
N VAL A 164 1.33 -2.53 6.73
CA VAL A 164 0.12 -3.19 6.25
C VAL A 164 -0.65 -3.85 7.40
N HIS A 165 0.02 -4.54 8.33
CA HIS A 165 -0.63 -5.13 9.52
C HIS A 165 -1.24 -4.06 10.42
N LEU A 166 -0.51 -2.97 10.65
CA LEU A 166 -0.99 -1.83 11.40
C LEU A 166 -2.28 -1.26 10.79
N ASN A 167 -2.31 -1.03 9.48
CA ASN A 167 -3.52 -0.55 8.79
C ASN A 167 -4.64 -1.60 8.77
N ASN A 168 -4.31 -2.90 8.81
CA ASN A 168 -5.30 -3.96 8.90
C ASN A 168 -5.93 -4.06 10.29
N TRP A 169 -5.18 -3.81 11.35
CA TRP A 169 -5.67 -3.94 12.72
C TRP A 169 -6.29 -2.68 13.25
N VAL A 170 -5.68 -1.53 13.00
CA VAL A 170 -6.09 -0.27 13.62
C VAL A 170 -6.79 0.63 12.61
N TYR A 171 -7.98 1.08 12.99
CA TYR A 171 -8.70 2.15 12.33
C TYR A 171 -8.67 3.40 13.20
N GLN A 172 -8.27 4.53 12.64
CA GLN A 172 -8.46 5.81 13.30
C GLN A 172 -8.84 6.85 12.27
N LYS A 173 -9.95 7.55 12.53
CA LYS A 173 -10.28 8.81 11.84
C LYS A 173 -9.65 9.93 12.67
N GLY A 174 -8.78 10.73 12.06
CA GLY A 174 -8.22 11.88 12.77
C GLY A 174 -6.94 12.39 12.14
N VAL A 175 -6.52 13.58 12.58
CA VAL A 175 -5.27 14.22 12.18
C VAL A 175 -4.07 13.46 12.75
N LEU A 176 -4.16 12.97 13.99
CA LEU A 176 -3.07 12.23 14.66
C LEU A 176 -2.57 11.05 13.83
N ARG A 177 -3.48 10.23 13.28
CA ARG A 177 -3.11 9.10 12.41
C ARG A 177 -2.40 9.55 11.13
N LYS A 178 -2.83 10.65 10.53
CA LYS A 178 -2.20 11.20 9.32
C LYS A 178 -0.80 11.71 9.62
N VAL A 179 -0.62 12.45 10.71
CA VAL A 179 0.68 12.93 11.18
C VAL A 179 1.60 11.76 11.50
N PHE A 180 1.10 10.76 12.24
CA PHE A 180 1.85 9.53 12.55
C PHE A 180 2.31 8.83 11.28
N ASN A 181 1.41 8.58 10.32
CA ASN A 181 1.76 7.94 9.07
C ASN A 181 2.78 8.78 8.28
N ALA A 182 2.63 10.10 8.23
CA ALA A 182 3.58 10.98 7.56
C ALA A 182 4.98 10.92 8.19
N LEU A 183 5.07 10.85 9.52
CA LEU A 183 6.35 10.68 10.22
C LEU A 183 6.99 9.32 9.91
N VAL A 184 6.22 8.23 9.98
CA VAL A 184 6.72 6.90 9.62
C VAL A 184 7.23 6.87 8.17
N LEU A 185 6.48 7.45 7.23
CA LEU A 185 6.90 7.56 5.83
C LEU A 185 8.13 8.45 5.64
N GLY A 186 8.23 9.55 6.40
CA GLY A 186 9.42 10.40 6.40
C GLY A 186 10.67 9.63 6.83
N VAL A 187 10.56 8.78 7.85
CA VAL A 187 11.66 7.90 8.27
C VAL A 187 12.00 6.86 7.20
N VAL A 188 11.02 6.29 6.50
CA VAL A 188 11.28 5.40 5.35
C VAL A 188 12.03 6.12 4.23
N ILE A 189 11.67 7.37 3.93
CA ILE A 189 12.40 8.18 2.93
C ILE A 189 13.84 8.42 3.37
N LEU A 190 14.08 8.72 4.66
CA LEU A 190 15.43 8.84 5.20
C LEU A 190 16.22 7.53 5.06
N MET A 191 15.60 6.37 5.35
CA MET A 191 16.21 5.07 5.08
C MET A 191 16.60 4.94 3.59
N THR A 192 15.72 5.32 2.67
CA THR A 192 15.97 5.24 1.23
C THR A 192 17.16 6.08 0.78
N VAL A 193 17.33 7.30 1.32
CA VAL A 193 18.48 8.16 1.00
C VAL A 193 19.79 7.54 1.47
N CYS A 194 19.76 6.78 2.57
CA CYS A 194 20.92 6.08 3.12
C CYS A 194 21.32 4.80 2.37
N VAL A 195 20.55 4.32 1.38
CA VAL A 195 20.81 3.03 0.72
C VAL A 195 22.17 3.01 0.01
N LYS A 196 22.51 4.07 -0.74
CA LYS A 196 23.69 4.09 -1.62
C LYS A 196 25.01 3.87 -0.88
N TYR A 197 25.11 4.38 0.35
CA TYR A 197 26.33 4.37 1.15
C TYR A 197 26.21 3.42 2.35
N ALA A 198 25.20 2.53 2.37
CA ALA A 198 24.91 1.68 3.51
C ALA A 198 26.08 0.75 3.88
N PHE A 199 26.93 0.39 2.91
CA PHE A 199 28.12 -0.44 3.12
C PHE A 199 29.41 0.24 2.65
N ASP A 200 29.42 1.58 2.60
CA ASP A 200 30.62 2.30 2.18
C ASP A 200 31.80 2.00 3.13
N PRO A 201 32.99 1.65 2.62
CA PRO A 201 34.15 1.36 3.47
C PRO A 201 34.67 2.59 4.23
N ASP A 202 34.37 3.80 3.76
CA ASP A 202 34.74 5.04 4.44
C ASP A 202 33.79 5.28 5.64
N PRO A 203 34.29 5.29 6.89
CA PRO A 203 33.46 5.54 8.06
C PRO A 203 32.72 6.88 8.05
N ASP A 204 33.24 7.90 7.35
CA ASP A 204 32.63 9.23 7.32
C ASP A 204 31.47 9.32 6.31
N VAL A 205 31.47 8.44 5.30
CA VAL A 205 30.43 8.35 4.27
C VAL A 205 29.43 7.23 4.57
N ASN A 206 29.82 6.21 5.33
CA ASN A 206 28.99 5.04 5.60
C ASN A 206 27.69 5.40 6.34
N THR A 207 26.57 4.99 5.76
CA THR A 207 25.23 5.27 6.26
C THR A 207 24.54 4.06 6.89
N SER A 208 25.23 2.93 7.14
CA SER A 208 24.64 1.72 7.78
C SER A 208 23.93 2.05 9.08
N GLY A 209 24.59 2.82 9.94
CA GLY A 209 24.10 3.21 11.25
C GLY A 209 22.84 4.06 11.19
N ILE A 210 22.81 5.02 10.25
CA ILE A 210 21.65 5.89 10.02
C ILE A 210 20.50 5.08 9.43
N PHE A 211 20.76 4.22 8.45
CA PHE A 211 19.77 3.33 7.83
C PHE A 211 19.08 2.45 8.88
N LEU A 212 19.87 1.73 9.67
CA LEU A 212 19.37 0.81 10.70
C LEU A 212 18.74 1.56 11.87
N GLY A 213 19.27 2.72 12.25
CA GLY A 213 18.67 3.60 13.26
C GLY A 213 17.27 4.06 12.84
N CYS A 214 17.11 4.51 11.59
CA CYS A 214 15.81 4.86 11.03
C CYS A 214 14.85 3.66 11.01
N HIS A 215 15.33 2.48 10.61
CA HIS A 215 14.54 1.25 10.64
C HIS A 215 14.02 0.93 12.05
N ILE A 216 14.89 0.97 13.07
CA ILE A 216 14.51 0.74 14.48
C ILE A 216 13.49 1.78 14.94
N ILE A 217 13.74 3.07 14.69
CA ILE A 217 12.85 4.16 15.11
C ILE A 217 11.46 3.95 14.50
N SER A 218 11.38 3.67 13.20
CA SER A 218 10.11 3.46 12.50
C SER A 218 9.33 2.24 13.01
N ILE A 219 10.01 1.11 13.26
CA ILE A 219 9.38 -0.07 13.88
C ILE A 219 8.88 0.25 15.28
N LEU A 220 9.70 0.88 16.13
CA LEU A 220 9.29 1.24 17.49
C LEU A 220 8.10 2.21 17.48
N MET A 221 8.04 3.16 16.53
CA MET A 221 6.90 4.03 16.35
C MET A 221 5.62 3.25 16.01
N ILE A 222 5.69 2.29 15.08
CA ILE A 222 4.56 1.41 14.72
C ILE A 222 4.09 0.62 15.95
N GLU A 223 5.01 -0.01 16.68
CA GLU A 223 4.71 -0.83 17.85
C GLU A 223 4.13 -0.01 18.99
N LEU A 224 4.67 1.18 19.28
CA LEU A 224 4.13 2.11 20.27
C LEU A 224 2.72 2.56 19.90
N TYR A 225 2.46 2.79 18.61
CA TYR A 225 1.13 3.15 18.15
C TYR A 225 0.14 1.96 18.25
N ILE A 226 0.58 0.73 17.95
CA ILE A 226 -0.24 -0.48 18.17
C ILE A 226 -0.54 -0.66 19.65
N LEU A 227 0.45 -0.47 20.52
CA LEU A 227 0.28 -0.56 21.98
C LEU A 227 -0.71 0.51 22.47
N TYR A 228 -0.56 1.75 21.99
CA TYR A 228 -1.51 2.84 22.25
C TYR A 228 -2.93 2.46 21.78
N ALA A 229 -3.06 1.85 20.61
CA ALA A 229 -4.35 1.38 20.11
C ALA A 229 -4.97 0.29 20.97
N MET A 230 -4.19 -0.70 21.37
CA MET A 230 -4.63 -1.80 22.23
C MET A 230 -5.04 -1.30 23.63
N CYS A 231 -4.24 -0.43 24.24
CA CYS A 231 -4.54 0.18 25.54
C CYS A 231 -5.89 0.90 25.57
N ASN A 232 -6.29 1.55 24.47
CA ASN A 232 -7.52 2.33 24.40
C ASN A 232 -8.73 1.55 23.89
N SER A 233 -8.52 0.49 23.08
CA SER A 233 -9.61 -0.24 22.41
C SER A 233 -10.03 -1.52 23.10
N VAL A 234 -9.11 -2.21 23.78
CA VAL A 234 -9.35 -3.57 24.26
C VAL A 234 -9.40 -3.55 25.79
N PRO A 235 -10.54 -3.93 26.40
CA PRO A 235 -10.68 -3.91 27.86
C PRO A 235 -9.75 -4.89 28.59
N TYR A 236 -9.10 -5.80 27.86
CA TYR A 236 -8.14 -6.76 28.41
C TYR A 236 -6.73 -6.46 27.94
N ARG A 237 -5.81 -6.24 28.89
CA ARG A 237 -4.37 -6.15 28.64
C ARG A 237 -3.88 -7.54 28.22
N THR A 238 -3.81 -7.76 26.92
CA THR A 238 -3.41 -9.06 26.36
C THR A 238 -1.91 -9.28 26.63
N THR A 239 -1.52 -10.54 26.78
CA THR A 239 -0.10 -10.96 26.87
C THR A 239 0.71 -10.50 25.65
N GLU A 240 0.05 -10.21 24.52
CA GLU A 240 0.67 -9.63 23.32
C GLU A 240 1.26 -8.24 23.54
N MET A 241 0.70 -7.44 24.46
CA MET A 241 1.18 -6.08 24.73
C MET A 241 2.64 -6.04 25.22
N LEU A 242 3.12 -7.11 25.86
CA LEU A 242 4.49 -7.18 26.38
C LEU A 242 5.41 -7.97 25.45
N TYR A 243 4.91 -9.01 24.78
CA TYR A 243 5.77 -9.87 23.97
C TYR A 243 6.35 -9.13 22.75
N SER A 244 5.53 -8.41 21.99
CA SER A 244 6.01 -7.71 20.78
C SER A 244 7.12 -6.69 21.10
N PRO A 245 6.95 -5.76 22.07
CA PRO A 245 8.00 -4.80 22.40
C PRO A 245 9.29 -5.45 22.91
N ILE A 246 9.22 -6.55 23.67
CA ILE A 246 10.41 -7.26 24.16
C ILE A 246 11.22 -7.83 22.98
N ILE A 247 10.54 -8.53 22.06
CA ILE A 247 11.19 -9.09 20.87
C ILE A 247 11.80 -7.99 20.00
N ARG A 248 11.09 -6.88 19.80
CA ARG A 248 11.59 -5.73 19.05
C ARG A 248 12.77 -5.05 19.75
N GLY A 249 12.78 -5.02 21.08
CA GLY A 249 13.92 -4.55 21.87
C GLY A 249 15.17 -5.41 21.63
N ILE A 250 15.03 -6.73 21.64
CA ILE A 250 16.14 -7.66 21.34
C ILE A 250 16.64 -7.46 19.90
N GLN A 251 15.72 -7.32 18.95
CA GLN A 251 16.06 -7.03 17.55
C GLN A 251 16.82 -5.70 17.42
N ALA A 252 16.39 -4.66 18.11
CA ALA A 252 17.05 -3.35 18.10
C ALA A 252 18.49 -3.46 18.63
N VAL A 253 18.77 -4.33 19.61
CA VAL A 253 20.15 -4.56 20.09
C VAL A 253 21.06 -5.06 18.97
N PHE A 254 20.61 -6.01 18.14
CA PHE A 254 21.40 -6.48 16.99
C PHE A 254 21.72 -5.35 16.02
N TYR A 255 20.73 -4.56 15.62
CA TYR A 255 20.94 -3.46 14.68
C TYR A 255 21.75 -2.30 15.25
N LEU A 256 21.56 -1.95 16.52
CA LEU A 256 22.40 -0.96 17.20
C LEU A 256 23.84 -1.45 17.29
N SER A 257 24.06 -2.75 17.48
CA SER A 257 25.41 -3.33 17.56
C SER A 257 26.21 -3.15 16.27
N VAL A 258 25.56 -2.99 15.10
CA VAL A 258 26.26 -2.68 13.83
C VAL A 258 27.09 -1.40 13.93
N ASN A 259 26.62 -0.41 14.70
CA ASN A 259 27.33 0.87 14.89
C ASN A 259 28.63 0.73 15.71
N VAL A 260 28.79 -0.36 16.47
CA VAL A 260 30.01 -0.62 17.25
C VAL A 260 31.17 -0.98 16.32
N PHE A 261 30.87 -1.62 15.20
CA PHE A 261 31.87 -2.10 14.23
C PHE A 261 32.01 -1.09 13.10
N LYS A 262 32.64 0.06 13.36
CA LYS A 262 32.82 1.08 12.33
C LYS A 262 33.62 0.56 11.12
N PRO A 263 33.29 0.99 9.89
CA PRO A 263 34.16 0.78 8.73
C PRO A 263 35.53 1.42 9.00
N GLY A 264 36.62 0.86 8.49
CA GLY A 264 37.98 1.40 8.68
C GLY A 264 38.83 0.72 9.76
N TYR A 265 38.26 -0.17 10.58
CA TYR A 265 39.03 -1.14 11.36
C TYR A 265 39.12 -2.48 10.63
N ASP A 266 40.19 -3.25 10.85
CA ASP A 266 40.36 -4.57 10.23
C ASP A 266 39.13 -5.46 10.48
N GLY A 267 38.43 -5.82 9.40
CA GLY A 267 37.22 -6.65 9.44
C GLY A 267 35.92 -5.93 9.81
N GLY A 268 35.91 -4.59 9.93
CA GLY A 268 34.74 -3.80 10.33
C GLY A 268 33.49 -4.09 9.49
N ILE A 269 33.59 -3.99 8.15
CA ILE A 269 32.46 -4.22 7.22
C ILE A 269 31.95 -5.66 7.30
N THR A 270 32.84 -6.65 7.32
CA THR A 270 32.47 -8.06 7.42
C THR A 270 31.69 -8.32 8.72
N ASN A 271 32.15 -7.76 9.84
CA ASN A 271 31.45 -7.88 11.13
C ASN A 271 30.08 -7.19 11.10
N GLN A 272 29.96 -6.01 10.46
CA GLN A 272 28.68 -5.34 10.25
C GLN A 272 27.69 -6.22 9.48
N ILE A 273 28.13 -6.79 8.35
CA ILE A 273 27.33 -7.68 7.50
C ILE A 273 26.83 -8.88 8.30
N ILE A 274 27.71 -9.54 9.07
CA ILE A 274 27.36 -10.70 9.88
C ILE A 274 26.31 -10.33 10.94
N ILE A 275 26.53 -9.23 11.68
CA ILE A 275 25.62 -8.80 12.75
C ILE A 275 24.26 -8.37 12.19
N TRP A 276 24.25 -7.66 11.06
CA TRP A 276 23.02 -7.31 10.36
C TRP A 276 22.27 -8.58 9.92
N ALA A 277 22.96 -9.53 9.29
CA ALA A 277 22.38 -10.82 8.90
C ALA A 277 21.78 -11.57 10.10
N CYS A 278 22.45 -11.56 11.26
CA CYS A 278 21.92 -12.12 12.50
C CYS A 278 20.65 -11.40 12.98
N GLY A 279 20.64 -10.07 12.97
CA GLY A 279 19.45 -9.27 13.34
C GLY A 279 18.27 -9.53 12.41
N MET A 280 18.52 -9.66 11.12
CA MET A 280 17.52 -10.03 10.11
C MET A 280 16.99 -11.45 10.29
N LEU A 281 17.87 -12.42 10.52
CA LEU A 281 17.47 -13.79 10.81
C LEU A 281 16.62 -13.85 12.07
N PHE A 282 17.02 -13.13 13.13
CA PHE A 282 16.24 -13.02 14.35
C PHE A 282 14.86 -12.40 14.08
N GLU A 283 14.77 -11.34 13.29
CA GLU A 283 13.49 -10.76 12.89
C GLU A 283 12.60 -11.79 12.18
N PHE A 284 13.15 -12.49 11.18
CA PHE A 284 12.43 -13.52 10.44
C PHE A 284 11.90 -14.62 11.37
N LEU A 285 12.75 -15.16 12.25
CA LEU A 285 12.37 -16.19 13.22
C LEU A 285 11.34 -15.68 14.22
N SER A 286 11.46 -14.43 14.64
CA SER A 286 10.54 -13.81 15.59
C SER A 286 9.13 -13.67 15.01
N ARG A 287 8.99 -13.42 13.70
CA ARG A 287 7.69 -13.37 13.02
C ARG A 287 7.01 -14.75 13.01
N LEU A 288 7.77 -15.82 12.76
CA LEU A 288 7.26 -17.19 12.85
C LEU A 288 6.84 -17.54 14.29
N GLY A 289 7.66 -17.16 15.26
CA GLY A 289 7.39 -17.36 16.69
C GLY A 289 6.18 -16.59 17.18
N LEU A 290 5.98 -15.36 16.70
CA LEU A 290 4.86 -14.50 17.06
C LEU A 290 3.53 -15.08 16.61
N ASP A 291 3.41 -15.53 15.35
CA ASP A 291 2.18 -16.16 14.86
C ASP A 291 1.84 -17.43 15.64
N TYR A 292 2.86 -18.23 15.99
CA TYR A 292 2.68 -19.39 16.86
C TYR A 292 2.21 -18.99 18.27
N TRP A 293 2.90 -18.03 18.89
CA TRP A 293 2.61 -17.54 20.24
C TRP A 293 1.18 -17.02 20.34
N ARG A 294 0.79 -16.11 19.43
CA ARG A 294 -0.56 -15.51 19.40
C ARG A 294 -1.62 -16.60 19.43
N SER A 295 -1.49 -17.60 18.56
CA SER A 295 -2.46 -18.67 18.44
C SER A 295 -2.56 -19.60 19.67
N LYS A 296 -1.53 -19.61 20.54
CA LYS A 296 -1.46 -20.53 21.69
C LYS A 296 -1.80 -19.86 23.01
N TYR A 297 -1.37 -18.61 23.21
CA TYR A 297 -1.42 -17.95 24.52
C TYR A 297 -2.36 -16.74 24.58
N SER A 298 -2.85 -16.26 23.43
CA SER A 298 -3.69 -15.08 23.37
C SER A 298 -5.17 -15.46 23.27
N LYS A 299 -5.95 -15.16 24.32
CA LYS A 299 -7.41 -15.35 24.30
C LYS A 299 -8.12 -14.33 23.39
N ILE A 300 -7.54 -13.14 23.28
CA ILE A 300 -8.03 -12.03 22.46
C ILE A 300 -6.85 -11.52 21.65
N HIS A 301 -6.95 -11.54 20.33
CA HIS A 301 -5.90 -11.01 19.48
C HIS A 301 -6.48 -10.31 18.25
N PRO A 302 -5.83 -9.24 17.75
CA PRO A 302 -6.26 -8.62 16.51
C PRO A 302 -6.11 -9.63 15.36
N VAL A 303 -7.11 -9.67 14.48
CA VAL A 303 -7.08 -10.55 13.32
C VAL A 303 -6.98 -9.72 12.06
N THR A 304 -6.06 -10.11 11.20
CA THR A 304 -5.87 -9.50 9.89
C THR A 304 -7.07 -9.81 9.00
N ASN A 305 -7.67 -8.78 8.40
CA ASN A 305 -8.69 -8.99 7.38
C ASN A 305 -8.02 -9.58 6.13
N ILE A 306 -8.18 -10.89 5.95
CA ILE A 306 -7.53 -11.67 4.90
C ILE A 306 -7.74 -11.04 3.51
N ARG A 307 -8.98 -10.61 3.22
CA ARG A 307 -9.31 -10.01 1.92
C ARG A 307 -8.57 -8.70 1.69
N HIS A 308 -8.58 -7.82 2.69
CA HIS A 308 -7.84 -6.55 2.62
C HIS A 308 -6.34 -6.82 2.46
N TYR A 309 -5.77 -7.70 3.28
CA TYR A 309 -4.35 -8.06 3.22
C TYR A 309 -3.94 -8.64 1.87
N HIS A 310 -4.76 -9.53 1.29
CA HIS A 310 -4.53 -10.07 -0.05
C HIS A 310 -4.60 -8.98 -1.13
N GLU A 311 -5.61 -8.09 -1.07
CA GLU A 311 -5.73 -6.95 -1.99
C GLU A 311 -4.49 -6.04 -1.90
N ARG A 312 -3.92 -5.83 -0.70
CA ARG A 312 -2.68 -5.07 -0.47
C ARG A 312 -1.46 -5.75 -1.08
N ILE A 313 -1.29 -7.05 -0.88
CA ILE A 313 -0.18 -7.83 -1.47
C ILE A 313 -0.25 -7.76 -3.00
N GLY A 314 -1.43 -8.02 -3.57
CA GLY A 314 -1.62 -7.93 -5.02
C GLY A 314 -1.31 -6.53 -5.55
N GLY A 315 -1.82 -5.47 -4.90
CA GLY A 315 -1.53 -4.09 -5.26
C GLY A 315 -0.04 -3.75 -5.19
N PHE A 316 0.66 -4.22 -4.16
CA PHE A 316 2.09 -4.01 -4.01
C PHE A 316 2.90 -4.72 -5.10
N VAL A 317 2.52 -5.93 -5.48
CA VAL A 317 3.15 -6.65 -6.61
C VAL A 317 2.95 -5.88 -7.92
N VAL A 318 1.77 -5.32 -8.17
CA VAL A 318 1.54 -4.44 -9.34
C VAL A 318 2.52 -3.27 -9.34
N LEU A 319 2.77 -2.66 -8.19
CA LEU A 319 3.69 -1.52 -8.08
C LEU A 319 5.14 -1.94 -8.34
N ILE A 320 5.59 -3.09 -7.83
CA ILE A 320 6.92 -3.64 -8.17
C ILE A 320 7.03 -3.92 -9.68
N PHE A 321 5.97 -4.43 -10.33
CA PHE A 321 5.95 -4.53 -11.79
C PHE A 321 6.02 -3.16 -12.47
N GLY A 322 5.39 -2.13 -11.89
CA GLY A 322 5.53 -0.74 -12.34
C GLY A 322 6.99 -0.28 -12.34
N GLU A 323 7.75 -0.58 -11.29
CA GLU A 323 9.19 -0.30 -11.21
C GLU A 323 9.99 -1.05 -12.29
N LEU A 324 9.60 -2.28 -12.60
CA LEU A 324 10.19 -3.05 -13.70
C LEU A 324 9.91 -2.40 -15.06
N ILE A 325 8.70 -1.89 -15.29
CA ILE A 325 8.38 -1.12 -16.50
C ILE A 325 9.18 0.19 -16.54
N LEU A 326 9.39 0.87 -15.41
CA LEU A 326 10.23 2.07 -15.35
C LEU A 326 11.68 1.80 -15.78
N SER A 327 12.23 0.61 -15.48
CA SER A 327 13.56 0.20 -15.99
C SER A 327 13.62 0.01 -17.50
N LEU A 328 12.47 -0.06 -18.19
CA LEU A 328 12.38 -0.05 -19.67
C LEU A 328 12.31 1.36 -20.25
N LEU A 329 12.01 2.37 -19.41
CA LEU A 329 11.83 3.77 -19.80
C LEU A 329 13.08 4.61 -19.54
N THR A 330 14.26 3.99 -19.56
CA THR A 330 15.56 4.67 -19.38
C THR A 330 15.70 5.84 -20.38
N ASP A 331 16.28 6.96 -19.93
CA ASP A 331 16.33 8.21 -20.70
C ASP A 331 17.11 8.06 -22.02
N PHE A 332 16.42 8.28 -23.13
CA PHE A 332 16.93 8.13 -24.49
C PHE A 332 17.63 9.41 -24.98
N SER A 333 18.95 9.50 -24.80
CA SER A 333 19.72 10.69 -25.20
C SER A 333 20.48 10.58 -26.52
N LYS A 334 20.51 9.41 -27.17
CA LYS A 334 21.32 9.14 -28.38
C LYS A 334 20.49 8.68 -29.59
N GLN A 335 21.08 8.71 -30.78
CA GLN A 335 20.48 8.11 -31.99
C GLN A 335 20.42 6.59 -31.79
N HIS A 336 19.22 6.02 -31.67
CA HIS A 336 19.03 4.60 -31.38
C HIS A 336 18.82 3.77 -32.63
N SER A 337 19.39 2.57 -32.66
CA SER A 337 19.10 1.57 -33.69
C SER A 337 17.71 0.94 -33.47
N TYR A 338 17.09 0.43 -34.55
CA TYR A 338 15.84 -0.32 -34.45
C TYR A 338 15.94 -1.56 -33.55
N LYS A 339 17.14 -2.14 -33.39
CA LYS A 339 17.39 -3.32 -32.55
C LYS A 339 17.12 -3.02 -31.08
N PHE A 340 17.52 -1.84 -30.62
CA PHE A 340 17.29 -1.40 -29.25
C PHE A 340 15.79 -1.43 -28.88
N PHE A 341 14.94 -0.88 -29.75
CA PHE A 341 13.47 -0.92 -29.55
C PHE A 341 12.92 -2.34 -29.52
N VAL A 342 13.49 -3.27 -30.29
CA VAL A 342 13.12 -4.69 -30.26
C VAL A 342 13.48 -5.30 -28.90
N TYR A 343 14.64 -4.99 -28.33
CA TYR A 343 15.03 -5.48 -26.99
C TYR A 343 14.11 -4.96 -25.89
N VAL A 344 13.82 -3.65 -25.90
CA VAL A 344 12.85 -3.04 -24.97
C VAL A 344 11.49 -3.73 -25.06
N PHE A 345 10.99 -3.97 -26.28
CA PHE A 345 9.72 -4.65 -26.48
C PHE A 345 9.73 -6.10 -26.00
N ILE A 346 10.83 -6.83 -26.19
CA ILE A 346 10.97 -8.20 -25.69
C ILE A 346 10.94 -8.24 -24.17
N PHE A 347 11.70 -7.36 -23.48
CA PHE A 347 11.64 -7.29 -22.02
C PHE A 347 10.26 -6.86 -21.50
N PHE A 348 9.56 -5.97 -22.21
CA PHE A 348 8.16 -5.65 -21.92
C PHE A 348 7.26 -6.88 -22.00
N LEU A 349 7.40 -7.71 -23.04
CA LEU A 349 6.63 -8.95 -23.16
C LEU A 349 6.95 -9.93 -22.03
N ILE A 350 8.22 -10.07 -21.65
CA ILE A 350 8.63 -10.89 -20.51
C ILE A 350 7.99 -10.39 -19.20
N ALA A 351 8.04 -9.07 -18.96
CA ALA A 351 7.42 -8.42 -17.81
C ALA A 351 5.91 -8.73 -17.72
N MET A 352 5.20 -8.49 -18.83
CA MET A 352 3.77 -8.78 -18.95
C MET A 352 3.48 -10.26 -18.75
N ASN A 353 4.38 -11.13 -19.23
CA ASN A 353 4.21 -12.55 -19.08
C ASN A 353 4.27 -12.98 -17.60
N ILE A 354 5.26 -12.50 -16.86
CA ILE A 354 5.40 -12.78 -15.43
C ILE A 354 4.24 -12.15 -14.64
N PHE A 355 3.82 -10.93 -15.00
CA PHE A 355 2.63 -10.28 -14.43
C PHE A 355 1.39 -11.16 -14.55
N PHE A 356 1.11 -11.67 -15.75
CA PHE A 356 -0.03 -12.56 -15.96
C PHE A 356 0.14 -13.87 -15.20
N LEU A 357 1.33 -14.47 -15.16
CA LEU A 357 1.57 -15.69 -14.40
C LEU A 357 1.29 -15.51 -12.90
N TYR A 358 1.61 -14.35 -12.33
CA TYR A 358 1.31 -14.03 -10.93
C TYR A 358 -0.20 -13.86 -10.68
N PHE A 359 -0.90 -13.01 -11.44
CA PHE A 359 -2.34 -12.78 -11.21
C PHE A 359 -3.23 -13.93 -11.73
N ARG A 360 -2.66 -14.82 -12.54
CA ARG A 360 -3.31 -16.03 -13.06
C ARG A 360 -2.71 -17.30 -12.46
N LEU A 361 -2.17 -17.21 -11.24
CA LEU A 361 -1.66 -18.38 -10.51
C LEU A 361 -2.67 -19.54 -10.46
N GLU A 362 -3.97 -19.23 -10.52
CA GLU A 362 -5.05 -20.20 -10.56
C GLU A 362 -5.88 -20.16 -11.83
N THR A 363 -6.28 -21.36 -12.26
CA THR A 363 -7.13 -21.56 -13.44
C THR A 363 -8.59 -21.63 -13.12
N SER A 364 -8.96 -22.10 -11.92
CA SER A 364 -10.36 -22.14 -11.50
C SER A 364 -10.80 -20.75 -11.05
N GLN A 365 -12.03 -20.38 -11.39
CA GLN A 365 -12.70 -19.21 -10.79
C GLN A 365 -13.11 -19.48 -9.34
N PHE A 366 -13.04 -20.74 -8.90
CA PHE A 366 -13.42 -21.21 -7.58
C PHE A 366 -12.20 -21.88 -6.94
N PHE A 367 -11.56 -21.19 -6.01
CA PHE A 367 -10.48 -21.72 -5.21
C PHE A 367 -10.61 -21.20 -3.79
N VAL A 368 -10.03 -21.93 -2.84
CA VAL A 368 -9.85 -21.44 -1.48
C VAL A 368 -8.46 -20.84 -1.41
N HIS A 369 -8.41 -19.53 -1.13
CA HIS A 369 -7.16 -18.80 -1.05
C HIS A 369 -6.28 -19.36 0.09
N ALA A 370 -4.95 -19.32 -0.04
CA ALA A 370 -4.06 -19.92 0.96
C ALA A 370 -4.28 -19.36 2.37
N LEU A 371 -4.57 -18.06 2.50
CA LEU A 371 -4.84 -17.43 3.80
C LEU A 371 -6.17 -17.90 4.43
N GLU A 372 -7.10 -18.39 3.63
CA GLU A 372 -8.40 -18.93 4.06
C GLU A 372 -8.33 -20.43 4.38
N ASN A 373 -7.26 -21.13 3.98
CA ASN A 373 -7.04 -22.55 4.25
C ASN A 373 -6.98 -22.84 5.76
N ASP A 374 -7.49 -23.96 6.25
CA ASP A 374 -7.40 -24.29 7.69
C ASP A 374 -5.96 -24.57 8.16
N SER A 375 -5.10 -25.01 7.24
CA SER A 375 -3.71 -25.34 7.57
C SER A 375 -2.84 -24.09 7.74
N LYS A 376 -2.34 -23.88 8.97
CA LYS A 376 -1.39 -22.81 9.31
C LYS A 376 -0.13 -22.85 8.44
N PHE A 377 0.35 -24.05 8.09
CA PHE A 377 1.55 -24.23 7.28
C PHE A 377 1.41 -23.55 5.91
N TRP A 378 0.29 -23.75 5.21
CA TRP A 378 0.08 -23.17 3.88
C TRP A 378 -0.08 -21.64 3.92
N LYS A 379 -0.68 -21.09 4.99
CA LYS A 379 -0.75 -19.63 5.21
C LYS A 379 0.63 -19.02 5.34
N VAL A 380 1.45 -19.60 6.23
CA VAL A 380 2.82 -19.18 6.50
C VAL A 380 3.64 -19.29 5.21
N LEU A 381 3.61 -20.45 4.55
CA LEU A 381 4.37 -20.67 3.33
C LEU A 381 4.00 -19.68 2.23
N TRP A 382 2.71 -19.40 2.01
CA TRP A 382 2.26 -18.42 1.02
C TRP A 382 2.74 -17.01 1.35
N LYS A 383 2.59 -16.57 2.61
CA LYS A 383 3.03 -15.24 3.06
C LYS A 383 4.53 -15.08 2.87
N PHE A 384 5.33 -16.04 3.35
CA PHE A 384 6.78 -15.95 3.28
C PHE A 384 7.36 -16.18 1.88
N SER A 385 6.62 -16.82 0.96
CA SER A 385 7.05 -16.95 -0.44
C SER A 385 7.06 -15.62 -1.19
N HIS A 386 6.30 -14.62 -0.73
CA HIS A 386 6.26 -13.31 -1.37
C HIS A 386 7.55 -12.49 -1.15
N ILE A 387 8.21 -12.65 0.00
CA ILE A 387 9.45 -11.92 0.31
C ILE A 387 10.55 -12.21 -0.73
N PRO A 388 11.01 -13.46 -0.94
CA PRO A 388 12.01 -13.75 -1.96
C PRO A 388 11.50 -13.50 -3.39
N PHE A 389 10.17 -13.49 -3.60
CA PHE A 389 9.58 -13.14 -4.88
C PHE A 389 9.77 -11.65 -5.20
N TYR A 390 9.55 -10.75 -4.23
CA TYR A 390 9.82 -9.31 -4.38
C TYR A 390 11.30 -9.06 -4.63
N VAL A 391 12.18 -9.72 -3.87
CA VAL A 391 13.64 -9.61 -4.03
C VAL A 391 14.07 -10.03 -5.43
N ALA A 392 13.53 -11.12 -5.95
CA ALA A 392 13.84 -11.59 -7.30
C ALA A 392 13.27 -10.67 -8.38
N LEU A 393 12.07 -10.11 -8.21
CA LEU A 393 11.48 -9.17 -9.18
C LEU A 393 12.27 -7.86 -9.27
N VAL A 394 12.69 -7.29 -8.14
CA VAL A 394 13.49 -6.06 -8.12
C VAL A 394 14.89 -6.32 -8.67
N ALA A 395 15.50 -7.47 -8.37
CA ALA A 395 16.78 -7.87 -8.97
C ALA A 395 16.66 -8.04 -10.49
N PHE A 396 15.57 -8.66 -10.94
CA PHE A 396 15.27 -8.82 -12.36
C PHE A 396 15.09 -7.47 -13.07
N ALA A 397 14.43 -6.49 -12.44
CA ALA A 397 14.32 -5.13 -12.99
C ALA A 397 15.70 -4.46 -13.14
N GLY A 398 16.58 -4.60 -12.15
CA GLY A 398 17.96 -4.12 -12.23
C GLY A 398 18.75 -4.78 -13.37
N CYS A 399 18.58 -6.10 -13.57
CA CYS A 399 19.19 -6.79 -14.70
C CYS A 399 18.71 -6.23 -16.06
N ILE A 400 17.40 -5.96 -16.21
CA ILE A 400 16.84 -5.40 -17.44
C ILE A 400 17.49 -4.05 -17.77
N GLU A 401 17.57 -3.17 -16.76
CA GLU A 401 18.17 -1.84 -16.91
C GLU A 401 19.61 -1.95 -17.41
N THR A 402 20.42 -2.80 -16.77
CA THR A 402 21.82 -3.03 -17.17
C THR A 402 21.94 -3.68 -18.55
N PHE A 403 21.06 -4.63 -18.90
CA PHE A 403 21.06 -5.22 -20.25
C PHE A 403 20.81 -4.16 -21.32
N LEU A 404 19.84 -3.27 -21.10
CA LEU A 404 19.51 -2.22 -22.05
C LEU A 404 20.66 -1.21 -22.21
N GLU A 405 21.32 -0.83 -21.12
CA GLU A 405 22.53 0.03 -21.16
C GLU A 405 23.64 -0.63 -22.00
N ILE A 406 23.91 -1.91 -21.76
CA ILE A 406 24.92 -2.67 -22.52
C ILE A 406 24.55 -2.76 -24.00
N PHE A 407 23.28 -3.01 -24.33
CA PHE A 407 22.83 -3.09 -25.72
C PHE A 407 22.87 -1.74 -26.43
N GLU A 408 22.63 -0.65 -25.72
CA GLU A 408 22.80 0.69 -26.29
C GLU A 408 24.26 0.93 -26.70
N GLU A 409 25.21 0.65 -25.81
CA GLU A 409 26.64 0.80 -26.09
C GLU A 409 27.09 -0.05 -27.29
N ASP A 410 26.70 -1.33 -27.33
CA ASP A 410 27.05 -2.25 -28.41
C ASP A 410 26.53 -1.73 -29.78
N THR A 411 25.34 -1.10 -29.82
CA THR A 411 24.78 -0.55 -31.07
C THR A 411 25.51 0.70 -31.56
N VAL A 412 25.86 1.62 -30.65
CA VAL A 412 26.59 2.85 -31.00
C VAL A 412 27.98 2.51 -31.56
N ILE A 413 28.66 1.55 -30.95
CA ILE A 413 29.98 1.08 -31.40
C ILE A 413 29.88 0.47 -32.80
N GLN A 414 28.87 -0.38 -33.06
CA GLN A 414 28.67 -1.00 -34.37
C GLN A 414 28.41 0.02 -35.48
N ASP A 415 27.62 1.07 -35.20
CA ASP A 415 27.33 2.13 -36.16
C ASP A 415 28.58 2.98 -36.45
N LEU A 416 29.39 3.29 -35.42
CA LEU A 416 30.67 3.99 -35.59
C LEU A 416 31.68 3.17 -36.40
N TYR A 417 31.75 1.85 -36.20
CA TYR A 417 32.60 0.98 -37.03
C TYR A 417 32.13 0.95 -38.47
N THR A 418 30.82 0.88 -38.72
CA THR A 418 30.26 0.88 -40.08
C THR A 418 30.50 2.21 -40.80
N TYR A 419 30.38 3.32 -40.07
CA TYR A 419 30.67 4.67 -40.58
C TYR A 419 32.17 4.88 -40.84
N ASN A 420 33.06 4.46 -39.92
CA ASN A 420 34.50 4.62 -40.12
C ASN A 420 35.06 3.66 -41.17
N ALA A 421 34.52 2.44 -41.30
CA ALA A 421 34.89 1.52 -42.38
C ALA A 421 34.50 2.04 -43.77
N THR A 422 33.51 2.93 -43.85
CA THR A 422 33.14 3.61 -45.09
C THR A 422 33.91 4.91 -45.32
N LEU A 423 34.47 5.55 -44.28
CA LEU A 423 35.16 6.85 -44.40
C LEU A 423 36.71 6.80 -44.35
N VAL A 424 37.35 5.83 -43.67
CA VAL A 424 38.80 5.86 -43.41
C VAL A 424 39.43 4.47 -43.50
N GLY A 425 40.04 4.19 -44.65
CA GLY A 425 40.80 2.95 -44.88
C GLY A 425 42.22 2.90 -44.31
N HIS A 426 42.61 3.66 -43.27
CA HIS A 426 44.06 3.77 -42.98
C HIS A 426 44.65 3.96 -41.57
N ASN A 427 43.96 3.86 -40.44
CA ASN A 427 44.65 3.84 -39.12
C ASN A 427 43.89 3.03 -38.06
N ILE A 428 44.24 1.75 -37.90
CA ILE A 428 43.51 0.76 -37.07
C ILE A 428 44.17 0.50 -35.69
N GLU A 429 45.42 0.91 -35.48
CA GLU A 429 46.19 0.48 -34.30
C GLU A 429 45.75 1.08 -32.95
N HIS A 430 45.22 2.31 -32.94
CA HIS A 430 44.81 2.95 -31.67
C HIS A 430 43.47 2.42 -31.12
N THR A 431 42.61 1.84 -31.96
CA THR A 431 41.31 1.28 -31.57
C THR A 431 41.47 -0.10 -30.89
N LEU A 432 42.55 -0.83 -31.19
CA LEU A 432 42.81 -2.16 -30.63
C LEU A 432 43.15 -2.16 -29.13
N ASN A 433 43.78 -1.10 -28.61
CA ASN A 433 44.18 -1.04 -27.20
C ASN A 433 43.01 -0.67 -26.27
N TYR A 434 41.97 0.01 -26.75
CA TYR A 434 40.77 0.28 -25.96
C TYR A 434 39.93 -0.99 -25.77
N SER A 435 39.90 -1.88 -26.76
CA SER A 435 39.10 -3.11 -26.69
C SER A 435 39.64 -4.16 -25.72
N ILE A 436 40.96 -4.21 -25.48
CA ILE A 436 41.56 -5.25 -24.63
C ILE A 436 41.30 -5.00 -23.14
N VAL A 437 41.34 -3.74 -22.68
CA VAL A 437 41.08 -3.38 -21.27
C VAL A 437 39.59 -3.37 -20.94
N SER A 438 38.71 -3.04 -21.90
CA SER A 438 37.26 -3.15 -21.72
C SER A 438 36.80 -4.61 -21.61
N ASN A 439 37.48 -5.55 -22.27
CA ASN A 439 37.02 -6.93 -22.39
C ASN A 439 37.09 -7.73 -21.07
N SER A 440 38.04 -7.47 -20.17
CA SER A 440 38.17 -8.24 -18.93
C SER A 440 37.16 -7.84 -17.85
N THR A 441 36.92 -6.54 -17.67
CA THR A 441 35.89 -6.00 -16.77
C THR A 441 34.48 -6.21 -17.33
N ALA A 442 34.28 -6.06 -18.64
CA ALA A 442 32.99 -6.37 -19.27
C ALA A 442 32.62 -7.86 -19.14
N ALA A 443 33.60 -8.78 -19.21
CA ALA A 443 33.37 -10.21 -19.07
C ALA A 443 32.94 -10.64 -17.65
N SER A 444 33.50 -10.02 -16.60
CA SER A 444 33.07 -10.32 -15.22
C SER A 444 31.68 -9.76 -14.92
N VAL A 445 31.39 -8.53 -15.35
CA VAL A 445 30.08 -7.88 -15.19
C VAL A 445 29.00 -8.67 -15.94
N THR A 446 29.28 -9.14 -17.16
CA THR A 446 28.33 -9.97 -17.92
C THR A 446 28.01 -11.31 -17.26
N ARG A 447 29.00 -11.99 -16.66
CA ARG A 447 28.75 -13.25 -15.96
C ARG A 447 27.87 -13.04 -14.73
N GLY A 448 28.19 -12.03 -13.92
CA GLY A 448 27.38 -11.67 -12.76
C GLY A 448 25.94 -11.37 -13.14
N LEU A 449 25.77 -10.51 -14.16
CA LEU A 449 24.48 -10.09 -14.68
C LEU A 449 23.65 -11.30 -15.14
N GLN A 450 24.28 -12.21 -15.88
CA GLN A 450 23.64 -13.46 -16.32
C GLN A 450 23.19 -14.32 -15.12
N VAL A 451 24.05 -14.53 -14.13
CA VAL A 451 23.72 -15.33 -12.95
C VAL A 451 22.56 -14.71 -12.17
N THR A 452 22.55 -13.39 -11.97
CA THR A 452 21.46 -12.69 -11.29
C THR A 452 20.17 -12.73 -12.10
N TYR A 453 20.24 -12.58 -13.42
CA TYR A 453 19.08 -12.67 -14.32
C TYR A 453 18.45 -14.08 -14.30
N CYS A 454 19.26 -15.12 -14.56
CA CYS A 454 18.83 -16.51 -14.55
C CYS A 454 18.35 -16.94 -13.16
N GLY A 455 19.06 -16.53 -12.11
CA GLY A 455 18.70 -16.80 -10.72
C GLY A 455 17.36 -16.15 -10.33
N SER A 456 17.11 -14.93 -10.78
CA SER A 456 15.83 -14.25 -10.57
C SER A 456 14.68 -15.00 -11.23
N PHE A 457 14.84 -15.44 -12.49
CA PHE A 457 13.86 -16.30 -13.16
C PHE A 457 13.60 -17.61 -12.42
N ALA A 458 14.67 -18.29 -11.99
CA ALA A 458 14.56 -19.53 -11.25
C ALA A 458 13.74 -19.35 -9.96
N ILE A 459 14.04 -18.31 -9.19
CA ILE A 459 13.32 -17.98 -7.95
C ILE A 459 11.86 -17.60 -8.25
N ILE A 460 11.61 -16.75 -9.25
CA ILE A 460 10.25 -16.36 -9.66
C ILE A 460 9.40 -17.59 -10.00
N TYR A 461 9.87 -18.48 -10.88
CA TYR A 461 9.11 -19.68 -11.25
C TYR A 461 8.89 -20.64 -10.08
N PHE A 462 9.93 -20.85 -9.27
CA PHE A 462 9.84 -21.72 -8.10
C PHE A 462 8.79 -21.21 -7.11
N LEU A 463 8.82 -19.92 -6.79
CA LEU A 463 7.88 -19.29 -5.85
C LEU A 463 6.47 -19.20 -6.41
N LEU A 464 6.30 -18.94 -7.72
CA LEU A 464 4.99 -19.07 -8.38
C LEU A 464 4.46 -20.50 -8.28
N GLY A 465 5.32 -21.51 -8.35
CA GLY A 465 4.97 -22.91 -8.10
C GLY A 465 4.49 -23.15 -6.66
N ILE A 466 5.22 -22.63 -5.67
CA ILE A 466 4.87 -22.76 -4.24
C ILE A 466 3.57 -22.01 -3.92
N MET A 467 3.40 -20.78 -4.40
CA MET A 467 2.18 -20.01 -4.17
C MET A 467 0.95 -20.71 -4.75
N ALA A 468 1.06 -21.27 -5.96
CA ALA A 468 -0.01 -22.08 -6.53
C ALA A 468 -0.27 -23.37 -5.74
N LEU A 469 0.77 -24.02 -5.22
CA LEU A 469 0.62 -25.20 -4.37
C LEU A 469 -0.13 -24.88 -3.07
N ALA A 470 0.09 -23.70 -2.50
CA ALA A 470 -0.54 -23.28 -1.24
C ALA A 470 -2.04 -23.00 -1.37
N HIS A 471 -2.52 -22.58 -2.56
CA HIS A 471 -3.96 -22.45 -2.79
C HIS A 471 -4.63 -23.81 -3.00
N GLN A 472 -5.91 -23.95 -2.64
CA GLN A 472 -6.68 -25.18 -2.88
C GLN A 472 -7.65 -24.99 -4.04
N GLU A 473 -7.46 -25.77 -5.11
CA GLU A 473 -8.33 -25.72 -6.28
C GLU A 473 -9.59 -26.55 -6.03
N ILE A 474 -10.77 -25.93 -6.16
CA ILE A 474 -12.05 -26.64 -6.08
C ILE A 474 -12.38 -27.17 -7.48
N VAL A 475 -12.05 -28.45 -7.71
CA VAL A 475 -12.34 -29.12 -8.99
C VAL A 475 -13.81 -29.51 -9.02
N ARG A 476 -14.59 -28.95 -9.94
CA ARG A 476 -15.93 -29.46 -10.23
C ARG A 476 -15.83 -30.76 -11.04
N GLU A 477 -16.59 -31.78 -10.64
CA GLU A 477 -16.55 -33.11 -11.27
C GLU A 477 -16.93 -33.10 -12.76
N ASP A 478 -17.76 -32.14 -13.18
CA ASP A 478 -18.29 -32.00 -14.54
C ASP A 478 -17.31 -31.38 -15.53
N LYS A 479 -16.25 -30.72 -15.06
CA LYS A 479 -15.29 -29.99 -15.91
C LYS A 479 -13.87 -30.19 -15.43
N LYS A 480 -13.20 -31.20 -16.01
CA LYS A 480 -11.77 -31.44 -15.79
C LYS A 480 -10.97 -30.45 -16.65
N PRO A 481 -10.00 -29.72 -16.08
CA PRO A 481 -9.10 -28.88 -16.88
C PRO A 481 -8.30 -29.74 -17.87
N LEU A 482 -7.97 -29.20 -19.04
CA LEU A 482 -7.14 -29.89 -20.03
C LEU A 482 -5.78 -30.24 -19.42
N ILE A 483 -5.22 -29.29 -18.67
CA ILE A 483 -3.98 -29.46 -17.92
C ILE A 483 -4.28 -29.39 -16.42
N ARG A 484 -3.97 -30.48 -15.71
CA ARG A 484 -4.12 -30.57 -14.24
C ARG A 484 -3.15 -29.62 -13.54
N LYS A 485 -3.56 -29.08 -12.39
CA LYS A 485 -2.73 -28.20 -11.54
C LYS A 485 -1.37 -28.79 -11.18
N THR A 486 -1.31 -30.08 -10.86
CA THR A 486 -0.03 -30.76 -10.57
C THR A 486 0.96 -30.62 -11.72
N PHE A 487 0.52 -30.80 -12.96
CA PHE A 487 1.37 -30.65 -14.14
C PHE A 487 1.86 -29.21 -14.34
N ARG A 488 1.02 -28.20 -14.04
CA ARG A 488 1.41 -26.78 -14.09
C ARG A 488 2.47 -26.42 -13.05
N ILE A 489 2.29 -26.92 -11.81
CA ILE A 489 3.28 -26.73 -10.74
C ILE A 489 4.59 -27.44 -11.09
N THR A 490 4.53 -28.69 -11.56
CA THR A 490 5.71 -29.43 -12.02
C THR A 490 6.43 -28.71 -13.16
N HIS A 491 5.69 -28.18 -14.14
CA HIS A 491 6.25 -27.38 -15.23
C HIS A 491 7.03 -26.17 -14.72
N ARG A 492 6.47 -25.41 -13.75
CA ARG A 492 7.19 -24.28 -13.12
C ARG A 492 8.45 -24.74 -12.38
N GLY A 493 8.39 -25.88 -11.69
CA GLY A 493 9.56 -26.49 -11.05
C GLY A 493 10.66 -26.90 -12.05
N ILE A 494 10.27 -27.46 -13.19
CA ILE A 494 11.20 -27.82 -14.28
C ILE A 494 11.86 -26.56 -14.85
N LEU A 495 11.08 -25.52 -15.14
CA LEU A 495 11.63 -24.25 -15.62
C LEU A 495 12.55 -23.61 -14.59
N ALA A 496 12.20 -23.62 -13.31
CA ALA A 496 13.07 -23.13 -12.26
C ALA A 496 14.42 -23.88 -12.24
N ALA A 497 14.39 -25.21 -12.29
CA ALA A 497 15.61 -26.03 -12.36
C ALA A 497 16.43 -25.77 -13.64
N ALA A 498 15.77 -25.58 -14.78
CA ALA A 498 16.43 -25.23 -16.04
C ALA A 498 17.15 -23.88 -15.94
N TRP A 499 16.51 -22.87 -15.33
CA TRP A 499 17.12 -21.56 -15.10
C TRP A 499 18.28 -21.60 -14.08
N VAL A 500 18.22 -22.47 -13.07
CA VAL A 500 19.39 -22.74 -12.21
C VAL A 500 20.54 -23.33 -13.03
N GLY A 501 20.26 -24.31 -13.90
CA GLY A 501 21.26 -24.86 -14.82
C GLY A 501 21.87 -23.80 -15.74
N ALA A 502 21.04 -22.88 -16.25
CA ALA A 502 21.46 -21.76 -17.08
C ALA A 502 22.44 -20.79 -16.39
N CYS A 503 22.42 -20.68 -15.06
CA CYS A 503 23.42 -19.90 -14.31
C CYS A 503 24.86 -20.43 -14.49
N PHE A 504 25.02 -21.70 -14.86
CA PHE A 504 26.33 -22.34 -15.02
C PHE A 504 26.82 -22.40 -16.47
N ILE A 505 25.97 -22.06 -17.44
CA ILE A 505 26.32 -22.06 -18.85
C ILE A 505 27.10 -20.78 -19.13
N GLN A 506 28.37 -20.90 -19.49
CA GLN A 506 29.17 -19.76 -19.91
C GLN A 506 28.90 -19.48 -21.40
N ASP A 507 27.81 -18.76 -21.68
CA ASP A 507 27.50 -18.30 -23.04
C ASP A 507 27.91 -16.84 -23.20
N GLN A 508 28.53 -16.50 -24.33
CA GLN A 508 28.91 -15.13 -24.66
C GLN A 508 27.79 -14.37 -25.40
N HIS A 509 26.73 -15.06 -25.85
CA HIS A 509 25.64 -14.42 -26.57
C HIS A 509 24.61 -13.81 -25.60
N LYS A 510 24.84 -12.54 -25.21
CA LYS A 510 23.96 -11.75 -24.33
C LYS A 510 22.48 -11.78 -24.78
N GLU A 511 22.22 -11.72 -26.09
CA GLU A 511 20.87 -11.74 -26.66
C GLU A 511 20.14 -13.07 -26.43
N GLY A 512 20.87 -14.19 -26.37
CA GLY A 512 20.30 -15.53 -26.18
C GLY A 512 19.50 -15.65 -24.89
N TRP A 513 19.98 -15.03 -23.81
CA TRP A 513 19.31 -15.03 -22.50
C TRP A 513 17.98 -14.29 -22.49
N MET A 514 17.90 -13.18 -23.24
CA MET A 514 16.67 -12.43 -23.41
C MET A 514 15.63 -13.28 -24.19
N TYR A 515 16.03 -13.89 -25.31
CA TYR A 515 15.13 -14.77 -26.08
C TYR A 515 14.69 -16.00 -25.27
N ALA A 516 15.59 -16.61 -24.50
CA ALA A 516 15.27 -17.72 -23.61
C ALA A 516 14.22 -17.31 -22.56
N GLY A 517 14.37 -16.12 -21.96
CA GLY A 517 13.40 -15.52 -21.03
C GLY A 517 12.02 -15.33 -21.67
N LEU A 518 11.98 -14.83 -22.90
CA LEU A 518 10.73 -14.65 -23.65
C LEU A 518 10.05 -16.00 -23.94
N VAL A 519 10.81 -16.98 -24.43
CA VAL A 519 10.28 -18.31 -24.75
C VAL A 519 9.75 -19.01 -23.50
N SER A 520 10.51 -19.02 -22.40
CA SER A 520 10.07 -19.69 -21.16
C SER A 520 8.83 -19.05 -20.57
N SER A 521 8.77 -17.71 -20.55
CA SER A 521 7.64 -16.95 -19.98
C SER A 521 6.38 -17.07 -20.83
N THR A 522 6.51 -17.03 -22.15
CA THR A 522 5.41 -17.22 -23.09
C THR A 522 4.87 -18.65 -23.02
N PHE A 523 5.76 -19.65 -23.04
CA PHE A 523 5.36 -21.05 -22.95
C PHE A 523 4.62 -21.34 -21.64
N SER A 524 5.06 -20.73 -20.53
CA SER A 524 4.38 -20.83 -19.24
C SER A 524 2.95 -20.29 -19.26
N ILE A 525 2.70 -19.18 -19.94
CA ILE A 525 1.35 -18.63 -20.06
C ILE A 525 0.47 -19.52 -20.91
N ILE A 526 0.98 -19.98 -22.06
CA ILE A 526 0.22 -20.90 -22.92
C ILE A 526 -0.22 -22.11 -22.11
N PHE A 527 0.67 -22.64 -21.27
CA PHE A 527 0.37 -23.75 -20.39
C PHE A 527 -0.71 -23.43 -19.34
N GLU A 528 -0.70 -22.21 -18.78
CA GLU A 528 -1.72 -21.76 -17.84
C GLU A 528 -3.09 -21.58 -18.51
N GLU A 529 -3.12 -20.99 -19.72
CA GLU A 529 -4.35 -20.78 -20.49
C GLU A 529 -4.97 -22.08 -21.00
N LEU A 530 -4.14 -23.05 -21.40
CA LEU A 530 -4.60 -24.40 -21.72
C LEU A 530 -5.25 -25.06 -20.49
N GLY A 531 -4.76 -24.79 -19.28
CA GLY A 531 -5.42 -25.20 -18.04
C GLY A 531 -6.82 -24.59 -17.84
N ARG A 532 -7.04 -23.35 -18.32
CA ARG A 532 -8.30 -22.61 -18.16
C ARG A 532 -9.38 -22.97 -19.18
N HIS A 533 -9.01 -23.16 -20.44
CA HIS A 533 -9.97 -23.25 -21.55
C HIS A 533 -11.02 -24.37 -21.39
N SER A 534 -10.75 -25.39 -20.57
CA SER A 534 -11.74 -26.44 -20.28
C SER A 534 -12.97 -25.95 -19.52
N TYR A 535 -12.91 -24.80 -18.83
CA TYR A 535 -14.05 -24.29 -18.05
C TYR A 535 -15.06 -23.49 -18.90
N SER A 536 -14.67 -23.01 -20.08
CA SER A 536 -15.43 -22.06 -20.90
C SER A 536 -16.54 -22.67 -21.77
N SER A 537 -16.74 -23.99 -21.78
CA SER A 537 -17.80 -24.59 -22.58
C SER A 537 -19.18 -24.37 -21.93
N LYS A 538 -19.97 -23.52 -22.60
CA LYS A 538 -21.42 -23.30 -22.49
C LYS A 538 -22.05 -23.82 -21.20
N VAL A 539 -22.13 -22.94 -20.18
CA VAL A 539 -23.23 -23.04 -19.22
C VAL A 539 -24.50 -22.81 -20.04
N ARG A 540 -25.10 -23.91 -20.52
CA ARG A 540 -26.47 -23.86 -21.00
C ARG A 540 -27.25 -23.48 -19.76
N VAL A 541 -27.68 -22.22 -19.68
CA VAL A 541 -28.65 -21.77 -18.68
C VAL A 541 -29.92 -22.54 -19.02
N VAL A 542 -30.00 -23.76 -18.51
CA VAL A 542 -31.25 -24.49 -18.47
C VAL A 542 -32.04 -23.73 -17.43
N ASN A 543 -32.93 -22.85 -17.91
CA ASN A 543 -34.03 -22.30 -17.12
C ASN A 543 -34.89 -23.47 -16.66
N LYS A 544 -34.40 -24.23 -15.67
CA LYS A 544 -35.23 -25.08 -14.85
C LYS A 544 -35.73 -24.17 -13.74
N SER A 545 -36.97 -23.71 -13.90
CA SER A 545 -37.79 -23.24 -12.79
C SER A 545 -37.96 -24.40 -11.81
N THR A 546 -36.98 -24.57 -10.93
CA THR A 546 -37.09 -25.47 -9.78
C THR A 546 -36.76 -24.67 -8.54
N SER A 547 -37.81 -24.06 -8.02
CA SER A 547 -38.06 -23.89 -6.60
C SER A 547 -37.79 -25.22 -5.86
N ALA A 548 -36.54 -25.45 -5.46
CA ALA A 548 -36.18 -26.54 -4.57
C ALA A 548 -34.90 -26.21 -3.80
N LEU A 549 -35.11 -25.87 -2.53
CA LEU A 549 -34.25 -26.13 -1.37
C LEU A 549 -32.71 -26.01 -1.56
N PHE A 550 -32.21 -24.81 -1.32
CA PHE A 550 -31.16 -24.67 -0.30
C PHE A 550 -31.82 -23.97 0.89
N PRO A 551 -31.75 -24.49 2.13
CA PRO A 551 -32.05 -23.69 3.29
C PRO A 551 -30.90 -22.69 3.42
N ILE A 552 -31.03 -21.55 2.74
CA ILE A 552 -30.41 -20.32 3.21
C ILE A 552 -31.11 -20.08 4.55
N LYS A 553 -30.48 -20.54 5.64
CA LYS A 553 -30.81 -20.05 6.99
C LYS A 553 -30.91 -18.54 6.85
N SER A 554 -32.07 -18.02 7.23
CA SER A 554 -32.41 -16.62 7.09
C SER A 554 -31.23 -15.78 7.54
N ARG A 555 -30.95 -14.76 6.74
CA ARG A 555 -29.92 -13.75 6.94
C ARG A 555 -30.37 -12.81 8.06
N ASP A 556 -30.77 -13.35 9.19
CA ASP A 556 -30.88 -12.64 10.45
C ASP A 556 -29.48 -12.65 11.04
N SER A 557 -28.61 -11.78 10.53
CA SER A 557 -27.42 -11.41 11.28
C SER A 557 -27.93 -10.79 12.58
N LEU A 558 -28.03 -11.60 13.63
CA LEU A 558 -28.29 -11.14 14.98
C LEU A 558 -27.25 -10.07 15.29
N LYS A 559 -27.69 -8.80 15.25
CA LYS A 559 -26.94 -7.70 15.85
C LYS A 559 -27.02 -7.91 17.36
N GLU A 560 -26.21 -8.81 17.88
CA GLU A 560 -25.99 -8.89 19.32
C GLU A 560 -25.27 -7.60 19.72
N GLN A 561 -25.99 -6.71 20.40
CA GLN A 561 -25.34 -5.72 21.24
C GLN A 561 -24.75 -6.48 22.41
N VAL A 562 -23.47 -6.87 22.28
CA VAL A 562 -22.71 -7.35 23.43
C VAL A 562 -22.45 -6.12 24.30
N VAL A 563 -23.30 -5.92 25.30
CA VAL A 563 -23.05 -4.94 26.37
C VAL A 563 -21.97 -5.55 27.26
N ILE A 564 -20.71 -5.17 27.01
CA ILE A 564 -19.59 -5.48 27.89
C ILE A 564 -19.61 -4.42 28.99
N GLU A 565 -19.85 -4.82 30.25
CA GLU A 565 -19.83 -3.90 31.39
C GLU A 565 -18.52 -3.10 31.41
N GLY A 566 -18.63 -1.76 31.37
CA GLY A 566 -17.49 -0.84 31.43
C GLY A 566 -16.97 -0.29 30.09
N VAL A 567 -17.58 -0.62 28.94
CA VAL A 567 -17.16 -0.10 27.62
C VAL A 567 -18.34 0.57 26.91
N ALA A 568 -18.10 1.69 26.22
CA ALA A 568 -19.11 2.31 25.35
C ALA A 568 -19.64 1.30 24.32
N PRO A 569 -20.95 1.25 24.04
CA PRO A 569 -21.54 0.24 23.17
C PRO A 569 -20.99 0.38 21.73
N VAL A 570 -20.19 -0.60 21.30
CA VAL A 570 -19.74 -0.73 19.91
C VAL A 570 -20.63 -1.74 19.21
N THR A 571 -21.30 -1.32 18.13
CA THR A 571 -22.09 -2.25 17.31
C THR A 571 -21.14 -3.11 16.47
N MET A 572 -21.01 -4.39 16.81
CA MET A 572 -20.20 -5.35 16.06
C MET A 572 -21.07 -6.43 15.42
N ILE A 573 -20.61 -6.94 14.28
CA ILE A 573 -21.25 -8.07 13.61
C ILE A 573 -20.48 -9.33 14.01
N VAL A 574 -21.17 -10.28 14.62
CA VAL A 574 -20.62 -11.60 14.93
C VAL A 574 -20.73 -12.46 13.68
N LYS A 575 -19.60 -12.99 13.21
CA LYS A 575 -19.57 -14.11 12.25
C LYS A 575 -19.15 -15.37 12.98
N THR A 576 -19.97 -16.40 12.91
CA THR A 576 -19.58 -17.76 13.28
C THR A 576 -18.76 -18.35 12.14
N SER A 577 -17.60 -18.92 12.46
CA SER A 577 -16.85 -19.78 11.54
C SER A 577 -17.51 -21.15 11.57
N ASP A 578 -18.46 -21.38 10.67
CA ASP A 578 -18.95 -22.72 10.33
C ASP A 578 -18.24 -23.21 9.06
#